data_AF-A0A344U1S7-F1
#
_entry.id   AF-A0A344U1S7-F1
#
_cell.length_a   1.000
_cell.length_b   1.000
_cell.length_c   1.000
_cell.angle_alpha   90.00
_cell.angle_beta   90.00
_cell.angle_gamma   90.00
#
_symmetry.space_group_name_H-M   'P 1'
#
loop_
_entity.id
_entity.type
_entity.pdbx_description
1 polymer ?
#
loop_
_entity_poly.entity_id
_entity_poly.type
_entity_poly.pdbx_seq_one_letter_code
_entity_poly.pdbx_strand_id
1 'polypeptide(L)'
;MEAGEDPEVPEAESQVVTELLNEMLPSVRVPADAAPKEVVRLVAGSLGPALQSMVAGFSLAFTSLAMAHDNGRTDLTSTDVLRTLALEVERGTYDDGTP
;
A
#
# COMPACT_ATOMS: atom_id res chain seq x y z
N MET A 1 21.30 2.31 -26.89
CA MET A 1 19.91 2.38 -26.43
C MET A 1 19.77 1.20 -25.49
N GLU A 2 20.06 1.39 -24.20
CA GLU A 2 19.85 0.34 -23.20
C GLU A 2 18.35 0.21 -23.02
N ALA A 3 17.80 -0.92 -23.47
CA ALA A 3 16.49 -1.35 -23.04
C ALA A 3 16.64 -1.69 -21.56
N GLY A 4 15.96 -0.94 -20.69
CA GLY A 4 15.89 -1.30 -19.28
C GLY A 4 15.32 -2.71 -19.17
N GLU A 5 16.14 -3.65 -18.71
CA GLU A 5 15.65 -4.89 -18.14
C GLU A 5 14.73 -4.50 -16.99
N ASP A 6 13.41 -4.59 -17.23
CA ASP A 6 12.44 -4.61 -16.15
C ASP A 6 12.84 -5.81 -15.28
N PRO A 7 13.10 -5.62 -13.98
CA PRO A 7 13.48 -6.75 -13.13
C PRO A 7 12.40 -7.81 -13.25
N GLU A 8 12.80 -9.04 -13.63
CA GLU A 8 11.91 -10.20 -13.66
C GLU A 8 11.44 -10.44 -12.22
N VAL A 9 10.30 -9.85 -11.86
CA VAL A 9 9.65 -10.09 -10.58
C VAL A 9 9.19 -11.54 -10.60
N PRO A 10 9.67 -12.41 -9.70
CA PRO A 10 9.24 -13.79 -9.63
C PRO A 10 7.71 -13.88 -9.60
N GLU A 11 7.13 -14.78 -10.40
CA GLU A 11 5.65 -14.94 -10.49
C GLU A 11 4.98 -15.09 -9.11
N ALA A 12 5.69 -15.70 -8.16
CA ALA A 12 5.25 -15.84 -6.77
C ALA A 12 5.11 -14.49 -6.03
N GLU A 13 6.02 -13.53 -6.25
CA GLU A 13 5.95 -12.21 -5.63
C GLU A 13 4.80 -11.39 -6.22
N SER A 14 4.59 -11.49 -7.54
CA SER A 14 3.46 -10.87 -8.23
C SER A 14 2.11 -11.37 -7.72
N GLN A 15 2.01 -12.69 -7.44
CA GLN A 15 0.80 -13.29 -6.88
C GLN A 15 0.51 -12.78 -5.45
N VAL A 16 1.53 -12.69 -4.59
CA VAL A 16 1.38 -12.17 -3.22
C VAL A 16 0.92 -10.71 -3.23
N VAL A 17 1.47 -9.88 -4.11
CA VAL A 17 1.05 -8.49 -4.26
C VAL A 17 -0.41 -8.41 -4.72
N THR A 18 -0.82 -9.26 -5.66
CA THR A 18 -2.20 -9.31 -6.17
C THR A 18 -3.19 -9.74 -5.09
N GLU A 19 -2.83 -10.73 -4.26
CA GLU A 19 -3.66 -11.17 -3.13
C GLU A 19 -3.83 -10.05 -2.09
N LEU A 20 -2.74 -9.41 -1.68
CA LEU A 20 -2.78 -8.26 -0.77
C LEU A 20 -3.64 -7.12 -1.31
N LEU A 21 -3.53 -6.82 -2.61
CA LEU A 21 -4.36 -5.82 -3.25
C LEU A 21 -5.84 -6.20 -3.16
N ASN A 22 -6.20 -7.45 -3.45
CA ASN A 22 -7.59 -7.91 -3.36
C ASN A 22 -8.12 -7.87 -1.91
N GLU A 23 -7.29 -8.07 -0.91
CA GLU A 23 -7.67 -7.94 0.50
C GLU A 23 -7.89 -6.48 0.93
N MET A 24 -7.07 -5.56 0.43
CA MET A 24 -7.13 -4.13 0.77
C MET A 24 -8.23 -3.37 0.03
N LEU A 25 -8.67 -3.85 -1.14
CA LEU A 25 -9.66 -3.16 -1.95
C LEU A 25 -11.09 -3.39 -1.41
N PRO A 26 -11.90 -2.33 -1.29
CA PRO A 26 -13.27 -2.46 -0.81
C PRO A 26 -14.16 -3.16 -1.85
N SER A 27 -15.10 -3.97 -1.38
CA SER A 27 -16.15 -4.52 -2.23
C SER A 27 -17.12 -3.40 -2.68
N VAL A 28 -17.19 -3.14 -3.98
CA VAL A 28 -18.10 -2.14 -4.57
C VAL A 28 -19.38 -2.82 -5.05
N ARG A 29 -20.53 -2.50 -4.44
CA ARG A 29 -21.84 -2.98 -4.90
C ARG A 29 -22.37 -2.07 -6.00
N VAL A 30 -22.60 -2.63 -7.19
CA VAL A 30 -23.10 -1.90 -8.37
C VAL A 30 -24.57 -2.27 -8.62
N PRO A 31 -25.49 -1.29 -8.71
CA PRO A 31 -26.87 -1.54 -9.12
C PRO A 31 -26.95 -2.12 -10.55
N ALA A 32 -27.88 -3.05 -10.78
CA ALA A 32 -28.02 -3.72 -12.08
C ALA A 32 -28.45 -2.77 -13.22
N ASP A 33 -29.07 -1.65 -12.87
CA ASP A 33 -29.56 -0.61 -13.77
C ASP A 33 -28.63 0.62 -13.84
N ALA A 34 -27.46 0.56 -13.20
CA ALA A 34 -26.51 1.67 -13.18
C ALA A 34 -26.00 2.01 -14.59
N ALA A 35 -26.07 3.28 -14.97
CA ALA A 35 -25.45 3.76 -16.19
C ALA A 35 -23.91 3.67 -16.05
N PRO A 36 -23.15 3.49 -17.16
CA PRO A 36 -21.69 3.38 -17.11
C PRO A 36 -20.99 4.50 -16.33
N LYS A 37 -21.48 5.74 -16.43
CA LYS A 37 -20.95 6.90 -15.70
C LYS A 37 -21.15 6.81 -14.18
N GLU A 38 -22.24 6.19 -13.74
CA GLU A 38 -22.55 5.98 -12.32
C GLU A 38 -21.65 4.90 -11.74
N VAL A 39 -21.39 3.83 -12.50
CA VAL A 39 -20.41 2.79 -12.13
C VAL A 39 -19.03 3.39 -11.91
N VAL A 40 -18.54 4.22 -12.85
CA VAL A 40 -17.24 4.88 -12.73
C VAL A 40 -17.18 5.74 -11.47
N ARG A 41 -18.26 6.48 -11.16
CA ARG A 41 -18.31 7.33 -9.96
C ARG A 41 -18.32 6.50 -8.67
N LEU A 42 -19.06 5.40 -8.65
CA LEU A 42 -19.11 4.46 -7.52
C LEU A 42 -17.75 3.83 -7.24
N VAL A 43 -17.08 3.35 -8.29
CA VAL A 43 -15.74 2.77 -8.19
C VAL A 43 -14.75 3.82 -7.73
N ALA A 44 -14.68 5.00 -8.37
CA ALA A 44 -13.75 6.06 -7.98
C ALA A 44 -13.95 6.52 -6.53
N GLY A 45 -15.21 6.67 -6.09
CA GLY A 45 -15.53 7.07 -4.73
C GLY A 45 -15.18 6.02 -3.67
N SER A 46 -15.17 4.74 -4.04
CA SER A 46 -14.87 3.63 -3.12
C SER A 46 -13.37 3.30 -3.10
N LEU A 47 -12.74 3.25 -4.28
CA LEU A 47 -11.34 2.86 -4.44
C LEU A 47 -10.37 3.98 -4.06
N GLY A 48 -10.75 5.24 -4.32
CA GLY A 48 -9.89 6.40 -4.07
C GLY A 48 -9.31 6.46 -2.67
N PRO A 49 -10.15 6.39 -1.60
CA PRO A 49 -9.66 6.39 -0.22
C PRO A 49 -8.73 5.21 0.09
N ALA A 50 -9.08 4.00 -0.36
CA ALA A 50 -8.26 2.80 -0.11
C ALA A 50 -6.87 2.93 -0.75
N LEU A 51 -6.82 3.37 -2.02
CA LEU A 51 -5.56 3.61 -2.73
C LEU A 51 -4.73 4.71 -2.05
N GLN A 52 -5.37 5.79 -1.59
CA GLN A 52 -4.70 6.86 -0.85
C GLN A 52 -4.07 6.34 0.45
N SER A 53 -4.80 5.52 1.22
CA SER A 53 -4.28 4.89 2.43
C SER A 53 -3.10 3.96 2.15
N MET A 54 -3.16 3.18 1.07
CA MET A 54 -2.03 2.31 0.67
C MET A 54 -0.79 3.13 0.34
N VAL A 55 -0.93 4.18 -0.49
CA VAL A 55 0.20 5.06 -0.85
C VAL A 55 0.79 5.71 0.40
N ALA A 56 -0.04 6.21 1.30
CA ALA A 56 0.41 6.81 2.57
C ALA A 56 1.21 5.82 3.43
N GLY A 57 0.71 4.59 3.59
CA GLY A 57 1.40 3.54 4.34
C GLY A 57 2.76 3.16 3.72
N PHE A 58 2.84 3.06 2.39
CA PHE A 58 4.11 2.81 1.70
C PHE A 58 5.09 3.97 1.84
N SER A 59 4.62 5.21 1.68
CA SER A 59 5.47 6.41 1.87
C SER A 59 6.04 6.46 3.29
N LEU A 60 5.21 6.20 4.30
CA LEU A 60 5.63 6.13 5.70
C LEU A 60 6.70 5.06 5.93
N ALA A 61 6.48 3.84 5.43
CA ALA A 61 7.43 2.74 5.59
C ALA A 61 8.78 3.08 4.92
N PHE A 62 8.75 3.68 3.74
CA PHE A 62 9.95 4.10 3.02
C PHE A 62 10.71 5.21 3.76
N THR A 63 10.00 6.25 4.23
CA THR A 63 10.60 7.32 5.03
C THR A 63 11.18 6.78 6.34
N SER A 64 10.47 5.87 7.01
CA SER A 64 10.95 5.24 8.25
C SER A 64 12.23 4.43 8.04
N LEU A 65 12.33 3.71 6.92
CA LEU A 65 13.53 2.98 6.56
C LEU A 65 14.69 3.92 6.24
N ALA A 66 14.45 4.97 5.46
CA ALA A 66 15.46 5.98 5.15
C ALA A 66 16.00 6.64 6.42
N MET A 67 15.11 7.05 7.34
CA MET A 67 15.50 7.61 8.63
C MET A 67 16.34 6.63 9.47
N ALA A 68 16.01 5.34 9.46
CA ALA A 68 16.81 4.35 10.17
C ALA A 68 18.21 4.20 9.57
N HIS A 69 18.32 4.14 8.25
CA HIS A 69 19.59 4.03 7.54
C HIS A 69 20.46 5.28 7.74
N ASP A 70 19.87 6.47 7.69
CA ASP A 70 20.53 7.75 7.94
C ASP A 70 21.09 7.84 9.38
N ASN A 71 20.43 7.18 10.34
CA ASN A 71 20.90 7.05 11.73
C ASN A 71 21.92 5.92 11.93
N GLY A 72 22.44 5.31 10.85
CA GLY A 72 23.45 4.26 10.89
C GLY A 72 22.90 2.85 11.13
N ARG A 73 21.58 2.67 11.20
CA ARG A 73 20.91 1.36 11.30
C ARG A 73 20.66 0.75 9.93
N THR A 74 21.73 0.63 9.14
CA THR A 74 21.68 0.04 7.79
C THR A 74 21.46 -1.48 7.79
N ASP A 75 21.46 -2.09 8.97
CA ASP A 75 21.08 -3.49 9.20
C ASP A 75 19.56 -3.74 9.06
N LEU A 76 18.73 -2.69 9.13
CA LEU A 76 17.28 -2.83 9.05
C LEU A 76 16.81 -2.97 7.61
N THR A 77 15.85 -3.88 7.39
CA THR A 77 15.17 -4.06 6.11
C THR A 77 13.81 -3.36 6.08
N SER A 78 13.25 -3.15 4.88
CA SER A 78 11.87 -2.68 4.72
C SER A 78 10.86 -3.57 5.43
N THR A 79 11.10 -4.89 5.44
CA THR A 79 10.27 -5.88 6.16
C THR A 79 10.27 -5.65 7.67
N ASP A 80 11.42 -5.31 8.26
CA ASP A 80 11.52 -5.04 9.70
C ASP A 80 10.76 -3.76 10.09
N VAL A 81 10.84 -2.74 9.24
CA VAL A 81 10.10 -1.48 9.41
C VAL A 81 8.60 -1.73 9.28
N LEU A 82 8.16 -2.40 8.21
CA LEU A 82 6.74 -2.73 7.99
C LEU A 82 6.15 -3.56 9.13
N ARG A 83 6.90 -4.54 9.66
CA ARG A 83 6.49 -5.33 10.82
C ARG A 83 6.29 -4.45 12.06
N THR A 84 7.22 -3.52 12.30
CA THR A 84 7.14 -2.61 13.46
C THR A 84 5.92 -1.72 13.35
N LEU A 85 5.69 -1.09 12.19
CA LEU A 85 4.52 -0.26 11.93
C LEU A 85 3.21 -1.04 12.10
N ALA A 86 3.14 -2.26 11.57
CA ALA A 86 1.97 -3.12 11.72
C ALA A 86 1.66 -3.43 13.21
N LEU A 87 2.71 -3.71 14.01
CA LEU A 87 2.56 -3.94 15.45
C LEU A 87 2.13 -2.68 16.21
N GLU A 88 2.60 -1.50 15.81
CA GLU A 88 2.19 -0.23 16.41
C GLU A 88 0.72 0.10 16.11
N VAL A 89 0.26 -0.17 14.88
CA VAL A 89 -1.14 -0.04 14.48
C VAL A 89 -2.03 -1.02 15.27
N GLU A 90 -1.64 -2.29 15.37
CA GLU A 90 -2.38 -3.30 16.15
C GLU A 90 -2.50 -2.91 17.62
N ARG A 91 -1.44 -2.31 18.19
CA ARG A 91 -1.42 -1.83 19.58
C ARG A 91 -2.18 -0.51 19.78
N GLY A 92 -2.62 0.14 18.71
CA GLY A 92 -3.21 1.48 18.76
C GLY A 92 -2.24 2.56 19.24
N THR A 93 -0.93 2.31 19.12
CA THR A 93 0.14 3.24 19.50
C THR A 93 0.72 3.98 18.32
N TYR A 94 0.27 3.68 17.10
CA TYR A 94 0.64 4.42 15.92
C TYR A 94 0.03 5.83 15.97
N ASP A 95 0.89 6.84 16.11
CA ASP A 95 0.53 8.26 16.04
C ASP A 95 0.82 8.76 14.63
N ASP A 96 -0.23 9.03 13.86
CA ASP A 96 -0.14 9.62 12.51
C ASP A 96 0.30 11.10 12.53
N GLY A 97 0.52 11.68 13.72
CA GLY A 97 0.96 13.07 13.87
C GLY A 97 -0.08 14.08 13.36
N THR A 98 -1.35 13.67 13.23
CA THR A 98 -2.45 14.57 12.91
C THR A 98 -2.89 15.32 14.19
N PRO A 99 -2.91 16.67 14.17
CA PRO A 99 -3.22 17.48 15.34
C PRO A 99 -4.68 17.36 15.83
#